data_AF-S4NY83-F1
#
_entry.id   AF-S4NY83-F1
#
_cell.length_a   1.000
_cell.length_b   1.000
_cell.length_c   1.000
_cell.angle_alpha   90.00
_cell.angle_beta   90.00
_cell.angle_gamma   90.00
#
_symmetry.space_group_name_H-M   'P 1'
#
loop_
_entity.id
_entity.type
_entity.pdbx_description
1 polymer ?
#
loop_
_entity_poly.entity_id
_entity_poly.type
_entity_poly.pdbx_seq_one_letter_code
_entity_poly.pdbx_strand_id
1 'polypeptide(L)'
;MICYTQAIKAEPQNIEAHMKRLDFLTVLEEMKYPINSLNVTRVRCYHKIVSSLPSSEGEIIMKYAKLAVTLYHYSEEIERAHEVMATAYAKCSSIFTIEDINIYLELLIS
;
A
#
# COMPACT_ATOMS: atom_id res chain seq x y z
N MET A 1 0.55 -16.04 -8.52
CA MET A 1 0.23 -14.60 -8.63
C MET A 1 -1.07 -14.28 -9.34
N ILE A 2 -1.35 -14.84 -10.52
CA ILE A 2 -2.58 -14.53 -11.28
C ILE A 2 -3.85 -14.76 -10.44
N CYS A 3 -3.95 -15.89 -9.72
CA CYS A 3 -5.13 -16.21 -8.91
C CYS A 3 -5.42 -15.15 -7.82
N TYR A 4 -4.40 -14.73 -7.06
CA TYR A 4 -4.57 -13.68 -6.04
C TYR A 4 -4.93 -12.33 -6.66
N THR A 5 -4.34 -11.98 -7.81
CA THR A 5 -4.72 -10.76 -8.54
C THR A 5 -6.18 -10.81 -8.98
N GLN A 6 -6.68 -11.96 -9.44
CA GLN A 6 -8.08 -12.09 -9.83
C GLN A 6 -9.03 -12.08 -8.61
N ALA A 7 -8.65 -12.72 -7.51
CA ALA A 7 -9.41 -12.67 -6.25
C ALA A 7 -9.57 -11.22 -5.77
N ILE A 8 -8.49 -10.44 -5.75
CA ILE A 8 -8.52 -9.02 -5.35
C ILE A 8 -9.29 -8.15 -6.36
N LYS A 9 -9.32 -8.51 -7.65
CA LYS A 9 -10.17 -7.80 -8.62
C LYS A 9 -11.65 -8.08 -8.39
N ALA A 10 -12.00 -9.31 -8.04
CA ALA A 10 -13.38 -9.71 -7.75
C ALA A 10 -13.88 -9.11 -6.43
N GLU A 11 -13.02 -9.09 -5.40
CA GLU A 11 -13.35 -8.55 -4.08
C GLU A 11 -12.19 -7.67 -3.54
N PRO A 12 -12.12 -6.39 -3.94
CA PRO A 12 -11.00 -5.52 -3.59
C PRO A 12 -10.85 -5.23 -2.09
N GLN A 13 -11.96 -5.33 -1.34
CA GLN A 13 -12.00 -5.06 0.10
C GLN A 13 -11.59 -6.27 0.95
N ASN A 14 -11.40 -7.44 0.34
CA ASN A 14 -11.01 -8.66 1.05
C ASN A 14 -9.54 -8.59 1.47
N ILE A 15 -9.30 -8.22 2.73
CA ILE A 15 -7.96 -8.11 3.29
C ILE A 15 -7.20 -9.42 3.28
N GLU A 16 -7.88 -10.56 3.48
CA GLU A 16 -7.26 -11.88 3.48
C GLU A 16 -6.65 -12.21 2.11
N ALA A 17 -7.32 -11.84 1.02
CA ALA A 17 -6.79 -12.00 -0.34
C ALA A 17 -5.52 -11.16 -0.56
N HIS A 18 -5.48 -9.93 -0.02
CA HIS A 18 -4.27 -9.10 -0.06
C HIS A 18 -3.13 -9.69 0.76
N MET A 19 -3.43 -10.22 1.96
CA MET A 19 -2.42 -10.83 2.83
C MET A 19 -1.81 -12.07 2.19
N LYS A 20 -2.64 -12.99 1.69
CA LYS A 20 -2.16 -14.18 0.96
C LYS A 20 -1.27 -13.82 -0.24
N ARG A 21 -1.56 -12.70 -0.92
CA ARG A 21 -0.71 -12.20 -2.00
C ARG A 21 0.64 -11.70 -1.50
N LEU A 22 0.67 -10.98 -0.38
CA LEU A 22 1.89 -10.50 0.26
C LEU A 22 2.76 -11.66 0.77
N ASP A 23 2.15 -12.65 1.43
CA ASP A 23 2.86 -13.83 1.92
C ASP A 23 3.50 -14.59 0.76
N PHE A 24 2.77 -14.76 -0.34
CA PHE A 24 3.31 -15.39 -1.54
C PHE A 24 4.48 -14.61 -2.15
N LEU A 25 4.43 -13.26 -2.15
CA LEU A 25 5.56 -12.44 -2.58
C LEU A 25 6.78 -12.65 -1.70
N THR A 26 6.60 -12.70 -0.37
CA THR A 26 7.70 -12.97 0.57
C THR A 26 8.34 -14.34 0.30
N VAL A 27 7.54 -15.37 0.07
CA VAL A 27 8.06 -16.70 -0.30
C VAL A 27 8.85 -16.66 -1.61
N LEU A 28 8.39 -15.92 -2.62
CA LEU A 28 9.13 -15.75 -3.87
C LEU A 28 10.48 -15.02 -3.68
N GLU A 29 10.53 -14.02 -2.79
CA GLU A 29 11.76 -13.29 -2.45
C GLU A 29 12.77 -14.21 -1.76
N GLU A 30 12.31 -15.01 -0.80
CA GLU A 30 13.13 -16.00 -0.09
C GLU A 30 13.69 -17.06 -1.04
N MET A 31 12.89 -17.46 -2.04
CA MET A 31 13.32 -18.39 -3.10
C MET A 31 14.24 -17.73 -4.15
N LYS A 32 14.57 -16.44 -4.02
CA LYS A 32 15.32 -15.64 -5.01
C LYS A 32 14.71 -15.72 -6.42
N TYR A 33 13.40 -15.92 -6.50
CA TYR A 33 12.70 -15.91 -7.76
C TYR A 33 12.81 -14.51 -8.39
N PRO A 34 12.98 -14.36 -9.71
CA PRO A 34 13.13 -13.05 -10.35
C PRO A 34 11.80 -12.28 -10.35
N ILE A 35 11.48 -11.62 -9.23
CA ILE A 35 10.22 -10.87 -9.02
C ILE A 35 10.16 -9.63 -9.90
N ASN A 36 11.31 -9.15 -10.38
CA ASN A 36 11.43 -8.03 -11.32
C ASN A 36 10.69 -8.32 -12.64
N SER A 37 10.43 -9.59 -12.95
CA SER A 37 9.58 -10.01 -14.08
C SER A 37 8.08 -9.83 -13.83
N LEU A 38 7.67 -9.65 -12.57
CA LEU A 38 6.30 -9.40 -12.18
C LEU A 38 6.05 -7.90 -12.04
N ASN A 39 4.98 -7.42 -12.66
CA ASN A 39 4.45 -6.06 -12.47
C ASN A 39 3.84 -5.82 -11.07
N VAL A 40 4.11 -6.68 -10.09
CA VAL A 40 3.54 -6.61 -8.73
C VAL A 40 4.68 -6.65 -7.72
N THR A 41 4.90 -5.51 -7.06
CA THR A 41 5.86 -5.35 -5.97
C THR A 41 5.14 -5.24 -4.63
N ARG A 42 5.88 -5.41 -3.53
CA ARG A 42 5.35 -5.23 -2.17
C ARG A 42 4.73 -3.83 -1.98
N VAL A 43 5.42 -2.77 -2.41
CA VAL A 43 4.91 -1.40 -2.30
C VAL A 43 3.60 -1.20 -3.08
N ARG A 44 3.46 -1.78 -4.27
CA ARG A 44 2.21 -1.75 -5.05
C ARG A 44 1.08 -2.53 -4.37
N CYS A 45 1.40 -3.59 -3.63
CA CYS A 45 0.41 -4.31 -2.83
C CYS A 45 -0.11 -3.43 -1.69
N TYR A 46 0.77 -2.74 -0.96
CA TYR A 46 0.38 -1.81 0.10
C TYR A 46 -0.47 -0.66 -0.43
N HIS A 47 -0.05 -0.02 -1.52
CA HIS A 47 -0.84 1.00 -2.20
C HIS A 47 -2.22 0.45 -2.61
N LYS A 48 -2.27 -0.77 -3.13
CA LYS A 48 -3.56 -1.38 -3.49
C LYS A 48 -4.46 -1.63 -2.28
N ILE A 49 -3.92 -1.99 -1.11
CA ILE A 49 -4.70 -2.11 0.14
C ILE A 49 -5.30 -0.76 0.52
N VAL A 50 -4.47 0.29 0.58
CA VAL A 50 -4.90 1.66 0.93
C VAL A 50 -6.04 2.16 0.02
N SER A 51 -5.90 1.96 -1.28
CA SER A 51 -6.92 2.38 -2.25
C SER A 51 -8.19 1.51 -2.22
N SER A 52 -8.11 0.24 -1.82
CA SER A 52 -9.25 -0.68 -1.93
C SER A 52 -10.09 -0.80 -0.66
N LEU A 53 -9.50 -0.69 0.53
CA LEU A 53 -10.25 -0.88 1.78
C LEU A 53 -11.23 0.29 2.07
N PRO A 54 -12.38 0.02 2.72
CA PRO A 54 -13.30 1.06 3.17
C PRO A 54 -12.75 1.84 4.37
N SER A 55 -13.27 3.03 4.62
CA SER A 55 -12.85 3.91 5.73
C SER A 55 -13.04 3.29 7.12
N SER A 56 -13.91 2.29 7.27
CA SER A 56 -14.07 1.52 8.52
C SER A 56 -12.80 0.78 8.93
N GLU A 57 -11.91 0.48 7.97
CA GLU A 57 -10.63 -0.20 8.21
C GLU A 57 -9.48 0.80 8.40
N GLY A 58 -9.75 1.96 8.99
CA GLY A 58 -8.82 3.08 9.09
C GLY A 58 -7.44 2.71 9.63
N GLU A 59 -7.37 1.89 10.69
CA GLU A 59 -6.10 1.44 11.28
C GLU A 59 -5.26 0.61 10.30
N ILE A 60 -5.91 -0.29 9.56
CA ILE A 60 -5.26 -1.12 8.54
C ILE A 60 -4.79 -0.25 7.38
N ILE A 61 -5.63 0.68 6.92
CA ILE A 61 -5.28 1.65 5.88
C ILE A 61 -4.03 2.44 6.29
N MET A 62 -3.99 3.01 7.50
CA MET A 62 -2.86 3.80 7.97
C MET A 62 -1.58 2.99 8.08
N LYS A 63 -1.66 1.76 8.60
CA LYS A 63 -0.51 0.85 8.66
C LYS A 63 0.13 0.66 7.27
N TYR A 64 -0.68 0.33 6.26
CA TYR A 64 -0.17 0.10 4.92
C TYR A 64 0.19 1.39 4.16
N ALA A 65 -0.46 2.51 4.47
CA ALA A 65 -0.11 3.82 3.92
C ALA A 65 1.30 4.21 4.35
N LYS A 66 1.63 4.12 5.64
CA LYS A 66 2.97 4.42 6.16
C LYS A 66 4.04 3.55 5.50
N LEU A 67 3.81 2.24 5.44
CA LEU A 67 4.73 1.30 4.78
C LEU A 67 4.94 1.63 3.29
N ALA A 68 3.86 1.99 2.57
CA ALA A 68 3.96 2.34 1.16
C ALA A 68 4.69 3.68 0.95
N VAL A 69 4.36 4.70 1.73
CA VAL A 69 4.99 6.03 1.68
C VAL A 69 6.49 5.93 1.94
N THR A 70 6.91 5.19 2.98
CA THR A 70 8.34 4.98 3.27
C THR A 70 9.08 4.35 2.08
N LEU A 71 8.50 3.32 1.46
CA LEU A 71 9.13 2.63 0.34
C LEU A 71 9.17 3.51 -0.92
N TYR A 72 8.07 4.20 -1.25
CA TYR A 72 8.03 5.10 -2.41
C TYR A 72 8.96 6.30 -2.23
N HIS A 73 9.06 6.85 -1.03
CA HIS A 73 10.00 7.93 -0.73
C HIS A 73 11.45 7.46 -0.91
N TYR A 74 11.79 6.27 -0.40
CA TYR A 74 13.14 5.70 -0.57
C TYR A 74 13.50 5.44 -2.04
N SER A 75 12.52 5.09 -2.87
CA SER A 75 12.72 4.88 -4.31
C SER A 75 12.51 6.14 -5.16
N GLU A 76 12.44 7.33 -4.54
CA GLU A 76 12.22 8.63 -5.19
C GLU A 76 10.92 8.69 -6.03
N GLU A 77 9.95 7.81 -5.76
CA GLU A 77 8.63 7.80 -6.40
C GLU A 77 7.65 8.72 -5.64
N ILE A 78 8.00 10.01 -5.50
CA ILE A 78 7.30 10.98 -4.65
C ILE A 78 5.81 11.13 -5.02
N GLU A 79 5.48 11.16 -6.31
CA GLU A 79 4.09 11.25 -6.77
C GLU A 79 3.22 10.09 -6.24
N ARG A 80 3.79 8.88 -6.17
CA ARG A 80 3.08 7.70 -5.64
C ARG A 80 2.99 7.71 -4.13
N ALA A 81 4.02 8.20 -3.45
CA ALA A 81 3.95 8.43 -2.00
C ALA A 81 2.82 9.42 -1.66
N HIS A 82 2.75 10.52 -2.41
CA HIS A 82 1.68 11.51 -2.30
C HIS A 82 0.30 10.91 -2.57
N GLU A 83 0.12 10.15 -3.67
CA GLU A 83 -1.16 9.50 -4.01
C GLU A 83 -1.65 8.58 -2.87
N VAL A 84 -0.74 7.78 -2.29
CA VAL A 84 -1.05 6.91 -1.14
C VAL A 84 -1.52 7.74 0.05
N MET A 85 -0.76 8.77 0.44
CA MET A 85 -1.06 9.55 1.62
C MET A 85 -2.34 10.37 1.45
N ALA A 86 -2.56 10.95 0.27
CA ALA A 86 -3.80 11.65 -0.07
C ALA A 86 -5.02 10.72 -0.01
N THR A 87 -4.88 9.48 -0.52
CA THR A 87 -5.94 8.47 -0.46
C THR A 87 -6.26 8.06 0.98
N ALA A 88 -5.22 7.89 1.81
CA ALA A 88 -5.41 7.60 3.23
C ALA A 88 -6.10 8.78 3.94
N TYR A 89 -5.62 10.01 3.73
CA TYR A 89 -6.19 11.21 4.34
C TYR A 89 -7.68 11.38 3.97
N ALA A 90 -8.04 11.18 2.70
CA ALA A 90 -9.43 11.27 2.25
C ALA A 90 -10.36 10.25 2.94
N LYS A 91 -9.85 9.07 3.33
CA LYS A 91 -10.63 8.00 3.95
C LYS A 91 -10.67 8.06 5.48
N CYS A 92 -9.56 8.44 6.10
CA CYS A 92 -9.35 8.27 7.53
C CYS A 92 -8.66 9.47 8.19
N SER A 93 -8.89 10.70 7.71
CA SER A 93 -8.35 11.94 8.30
C SER A 93 -8.57 12.08 9.81
N SER A 94 -9.64 11.50 10.36
CA SER A 94 -9.95 11.56 11.80
C SER A 94 -8.95 10.83 12.70
N ILE A 95 -8.16 9.90 12.16
CA ILE A 95 -7.18 9.12 12.93
C ILE A 95 -5.72 9.50 12.60
N PHE A 96 -5.50 10.51 11.75
CA PHE A 96 -4.17 11.01 11.47
C PHE A 96 -3.55 11.63 12.72
N THR A 97 -2.30 11.28 13.00
CA THR A 97 -1.52 11.97 14.02
C THR A 97 -0.90 13.24 13.44
N ILE A 98 -0.36 14.09 14.31
CA ILE A 98 0.41 15.27 13.89
C ILE A 98 1.63 14.84 13.06
N GLU A 99 2.26 13.72 13.41
CA GLU A 99 3.38 13.16 12.65
C GLU A 99 2.96 12.78 11.22
N ASP A 100 1.79 12.15 11.07
CA ASP A 100 1.26 11.76 9.75
C ASP A 100 0.95 12.98 8.88
N ILE A 101 0.44 14.05 9.48
CA ILE A 101 0.18 15.33 8.81
C ILE A 101 1.50 15.97 8.37
N ASN A 102 2.53 15.97 9.22
CA ASN A 102 3.83 16.53 8.86
C ASN A 102 4.45 15.81 7.67
N ILE A 103 4.43 14.46 7.67
CA ILE A 103 4.90 13.66 6.53
C ILE A 103 4.10 14.03 5.26
N TYR A 104 2.78 14.18 5.37
CA TYR A 104 1.96 14.53 4.21
C TYR A 104 2.29 15.93 3.67
N LEU A 105 2.54 16.90 4.55
CA LEU A 105 2.97 18.24 4.17
C LEU A 105 4.35 18.22 3.50
N GLU A 106 5.30 17.43 3.99
CA GLU A 106 6.61 17.27 3.37
C GLU A 106 6.47 16.74 1.93
N LEU A 107 5.60 15.76 1.69
CA LEU A 107 5.31 15.23 0.35
C LEU A 107 4.66 16.26 -0.59
N LEU A 108 3.96 17.27 -0.06
CA LEU A 108 3.31 18.33 -0.84
C LEU A 108 4.26 19.47 -1.23
N ILE A 109 5.37 19.62 -0.50
CA ILE A 109 6.35 20.71 -0.68
C ILE A 109 7.61 20.22 -1.40
N SER A 110 7.83 18.90 -1.45
CA SER A 110 8.90 18.24 -2.20
C SER A 110 8.59 18.12 -3.68
#